data_AF-A0A2C9KN50-F1
#
_entry.id   AF-A0A2C9KN50-F1
#
_cell.length_a   1.000
_cell.length_b   1.000
_cell.length_c   1.000
_cell.angle_alpha   90.00
_cell.angle_beta   90.00
_cell.angle_gamma   90.00
#
_symmetry.space_group_name_H-M   'P 1'
#
loop_
_entity.id
_entity.type
_entity.pdbx_description
1 polymer ?
#
loop_
_entity_poly.entity_id
_entity_poly.type
_entity_poly.pdbx_seq_one_letter_code
_entity_poly.pdbx_strand_id
1 'polypeptide(L)'
;QCVTVKTAYGQHCAGKKGDIRPCSLCKENSGGVCASFHWGEACEKECYNCQDPCSKHEGICSGCKAGYKNFLNACEEACGWDEYGEDCKFSCMEKCGADCGERMFGTCLGKTILLCVQLCLIRLALWLNFQRFC
;
A
#
# COMPACT_ATOMS: atom_id res chain seq x y z
N GLN A 1 -21.92 21.50 16.89
CA GLN A 1 -22.89 20.52 17.37
C GLN A 1 -24.18 20.77 16.61
N CYS A 2 -24.76 19.76 15.96
CA CYS A 2 -26.08 19.88 15.37
C CYS A 2 -27.09 19.90 16.52
N VAL A 3 -27.89 20.97 16.62
CA VAL A 3 -28.95 21.04 17.62
C VAL A 3 -30.25 20.72 16.90
N THR A 4 -30.98 19.71 17.39
CA THR A 4 -32.30 19.37 16.87
C THR A 4 -33.29 20.44 17.30
N VAL A 5 -33.88 21.14 16.33
CA VAL A 5 -34.93 22.13 16.59
C VAL A 5 -36.25 21.54 16.17
N LYS A 6 -37.23 21.49 17.08
CA LYS A 6 -38.62 21.13 16.75
C LYS A 6 -39.32 22.36 16.19
N THR A 7 -39.78 22.30 14.95
CA THR A 7 -40.64 23.32 14.33
C THR A 7 -42.02 22.73 14.04
N ALA A 8 -42.98 23.56 13.63
CA ALA A 8 -44.29 23.11 13.17
C ALA A 8 -44.22 22.22 11.91
N TYR A 9 -43.07 22.19 11.22
CA TYR A 9 -42.84 21.44 9.98
C TYR A 9 -41.99 20.18 10.17
N GLY A 10 -41.56 19.86 11.40
CA GLY A 10 -40.78 18.67 11.71
C GLY A 10 -39.49 18.96 12.49
N GLN A 11 -38.59 17.97 12.52
CA GLN A 11 -37.25 18.12 13.10
C GLN A 11 -36.28 18.63 12.03
N HIS A 12 -35.47 19.64 12.37
CA HIS A 12 -34.41 20.18 11.51
C HIS A 12 -33.13 20.40 12.31
N CYS A 13 -32.00 20.55 11.62
CA CYS A 13 -30.72 20.86 12.26
C CYS A 13 -30.22 22.21 11.78
N ALA A 14 -29.79 23.02 12.74
CA ALA A 14 -29.15 24.30 12.46
C ALA A 14 -27.65 24.07 12.20
N GLY A 15 -27.19 24.34 10.98
CA GLY A 15 -25.77 24.43 10.66
C GLY A 15 -25.11 25.66 11.31
N LYS A 16 -23.77 25.74 11.30
CA LYS A 16 -22.99 26.85 11.92
C LYS A 16 -23.28 28.25 11.33
N LYS A 17 -24.03 28.35 10.22
CA LYS A 17 -24.39 29.62 9.55
C LYS A 17 -25.90 29.83 9.35
N GLY A 18 -26.74 29.15 10.13
CA GLY A 18 -28.20 29.33 10.03
C GLY A 18 -28.86 28.59 8.86
N ASP A 19 -28.10 27.79 8.10
CA ASP A 19 -28.67 26.89 7.11
C ASP A 19 -29.57 25.85 7.79
N ILE A 20 -30.83 25.82 7.37
CA ILE A 20 -31.82 24.82 7.79
C ILE A 20 -31.77 23.68 6.78
N ARG A 21 -31.34 22.48 7.21
CA ARG A 21 -31.35 21.26 6.38
C ARG A 21 -32.33 20.23 6.95
N PRO A 22 -32.98 19.40 6.11
CA PRO A 22 -33.83 18.31 6.58
C PRO A 22 -32.99 17.30 7.38
N CYS A 23 -33.53 16.79 8.49
CA CYS A 23 -32.83 15.88 9.40
C CYS A 23 -32.28 14.60 8.74
N SER A 24 -32.81 14.17 7.59
CA SER A 24 -32.27 13.06 6.79
C SER A 24 -30.85 13.31 6.28
N LEU A 25 -30.46 14.57 6.10
CA LEU A 25 -29.09 15.00 5.75
C LEU A 25 -28.26 15.38 6.98
N CYS A 26 -28.89 15.38 8.15
CA CYS A 26 -28.24 15.56 9.43
C CYS A 26 -28.12 14.24 10.18
N LYS A 27 -27.71 13.17 9.51
CA LYS A 27 -26.88 12.22 10.26
C LYS A 27 -25.82 13.07 10.92
N GLU A 28 -25.73 12.99 12.24
CA GLU A 28 -24.60 13.52 12.97
C GLU A 28 -23.34 13.21 12.14
N ASN A 29 -22.36 14.07 12.13
CA ASN A 29 -21.07 13.67 12.67
C ASN A 29 -21.08 12.55 13.75
N SER A 30 -21.75 11.42 13.54
CA SER A 30 -21.10 10.13 13.61
C SER A 30 -20.06 10.22 12.51
N GLY A 31 -18.86 10.74 12.84
CA GLY A 31 -17.72 10.70 11.94
C GLY A 31 -17.62 9.26 11.47
N GLY A 32 -18.16 9.01 10.27
CA GLY A 32 -18.50 7.68 9.80
C GLY A 32 -17.25 6.89 10.01
N VAL A 33 -17.31 5.88 10.88
CA VAL A 33 -16.15 5.03 11.08
C VAL A 33 -16.01 4.32 9.75
N CYS A 34 -15.20 4.90 8.87
CA CYS A 34 -14.80 4.25 7.64
C CYS A 34 -14.31 2.88 8.06
N ALA A 35 -14.70 1.87 7.27
CA ALA A 35 -14.12 0.56 7.43
C ALA A 35 -12.59 0.68 7.45
N SER A 36 -11.92 -0.26 8.10
CA SER A 36 -10.45 -0.28 8.06
C SER A 36 -9.96 -0.15 6.62
N PHE A 37 -8.92 0.64 6.43
CA PHE A 37 -8.34 0.95 5.12
C PHE A 37 -9.22 1.78 4.15
N HIS A 38 -10.21 2.51 4.67
CA HIS A 38 -10.99 3.47 3.88
C HIS A 38 -10.88 4.89 4.46
N TRP A 39 -10.95 5.88 3.59
CA TRP A 39 -10.85 7.30 3.95
C TRP A 39 -11.66 8.20 3.00
N GLY A 40 -11.83 9.47 3.38
CA GLY A 40 -12.63 10.46 2.65
C GLY A 40 -13.91 10.86 3.39
N GLU A 41 -14.60 11.91 2.91
CA GLU A 41 -15.82 12.41 3.55
C GLU A 41 -16.96 11.39 3.52
N ALA A 42 -16.98 10.50 2.52
CA ALA A 42 -17.93 9.41 2.37
C ALA A 42 -17.29 8.02 2.44
N CYS A 43 -16.03 7.92 2.92
CA CYS A 43 -15.25 6.67 2.97
C CYS A 43 -15.10 5.99 1.60
N GLU A 44 -15.07 6.77 0.52
CA GLU A 44 -15.07 6.33 -0.86
C GLU A 44 -13.67 5.97 -1.39
N LYS A 45 -12.61 6.37 -0.67
CA LYS A 45 -11.23 6.08 -1.03
C LYS A 45 -10.67 4.96 -0.18
N GLU A 46 -9.69 4.25 -0.73
CA GLU A 46 -9.06 3.10 -0.10
C GLU A 46 -7.57 3.39 0.16
N CYS A 47 -6.97 2.70 1.12
CA CYS A 47 -5.56 2.84 1.47
C CYS A 47 -4.93 1.47 1.80
N TYR A 48 -5.24 0.46 0.98
CA TYR A 48 -4.79 -0.92 1.20
C TYR A 48 -3.27 -1.10 1.16
N ASN A 49 -2.53 -0.14 0.62
CA ASN A 49 -1.07 -0.17 0.54
C ASN A 49 -0.39 0.32 1.82
N CYS A 50 -1.16 0.73 2.83
CA CYS A 50 -0.61 1.16 4.11
C CYS A 50 -0.36 -0.04 5.04
N GLN A 51 0.67 0.07 5.88
CA GLN A 51 0.99 -0.99 6.86
C GLN A 51 -0.12 -1.14 7.91
N ASP A 52 -0.62 0.01 8.40
CA ASP A 52 -1.74 0.14 9.32
C ASP A 52 -2.93 0.85 8.66
N PRO A 53 -4.13 0.81 9.27
CA PRO A 53 -5.26 1.61 8.81
C PRO A 53 -4.88 3.11 8.74
N CYS A 54 -5.14 3.73 7.59
CA CYS A 54 -4.83 5.14 7.36
C CYS A 54 -5.77 6.11 8.11
N SER A 55 -5.37 7.38 8.16
CA SER A 55 -6.22 8.48 8.63
C SER A 55 -7.51 8.53 7.82
N LYS A 56 -8.66 8.45 8.52
CA LYS A 56 -9.99 8.42 7.89
C LYS A 56 -10.32 9.67 7.09
N HIS A 57 -9.69 10.80 7.40
CA HIS A 57 -9.97 12.08 6.73
C HIS A 57 -8.98 12.38 5.60
N GLU A 58 -7.71 12.06 5.79
CA GLU A 58 -6.62 12.52 4.91
C GLU A 58 -5.96 11.39 4.14
N GLY A 59 -6.21 10.12 4.48
CA GLY A 59 -5.56 8.97 3.85
C GLY A 59 -4.09 8.80 4.24
N ILE A 60 -3.60 9.54 5.24
CA ILE A 60 -2.19 9.49 5.68
C ILE A 60 -1.91 8.18 6.43
N CYS A 61 -0.76 7.58 6.15
CA CYS A 61 -0.32 6.30 6.68
C CYS A 61 0.92 6.44 7.58
N SER A 62 1.08 5.52 8.54
CA SER A 62 2.30 5.39 9.37
C SER A 62 3.51 4.97 8.53
N GLY A 63 3.26 4.17 7.50
CA GLY A 63 4.20 3.70 6.51
C GLY A 63 3.50 2.90 5.41
N CYS A 64 4.23 2.62 4.34
CA CYS A 64 3.77 1.91 3.17
C CYS A 64 4.26 0.45 3.18
N LYS A 65 3.41 -0.44 2.66
CA LYS A 65 3.78 -1.83 2.36
C LYS A 65 4.91 -1.85 1.34
N ALA A 66 5.65 -2.96 1.35
CA ALA A 66 6.75 -3.14 0.42
C ALA A 66 6.30 -2.99 -1.04
N GLY A 67 7.06 -2.22 -1.83
CA GLY A 67 6.72 -1.93 -3.23
C GLY A 67 5.92 -0.64 -3.46
N TYR A 68 5.52 0.07 -2.38
CA TYR A 68 4.77 1.33 -2.45
C TYR A 68 5.43 2.44 -1.60
N LYS A 69 5.17 3.70 -1.98
CA LYS A 69 5.63 4.93 -1.30
C LYS A 69 4.55 5.99 -1.30
N ASN A 70 4.90 7.16 -0.75
CA ASN A 70 4.03 8.32 -0.58
C ASN A 70 2.95 8.11 0.51
N PHE A 71 3.40 7.98 1.75
CA PHE A 71 2.53 7.76 2.92
C PHE A 71 1.54 8.90 3.17
N LEU A 72 1.79 10.11 2.64
CA LEU A 72 0.87 11.25 2.73
C LEU A 72 -0.34 11.11 1.79
N ASN A 73 -0.25 10.24 0.78
CA ASN A 73 -1.29 10.00 -0.20
C ASN A 73 -1.63 8.49 -0.26
N ALA A 74 -1.97 7.92 0.88
CA ALA A 74 -2.47 6.54 1.00
C ALA A 74 -1.58 5.44 0.39
N CYS A 75 -0.29 5.71 0.22
CA CYS A 75 0.66 4.79 -0.42
C CYS A 75 0.22 4.36 -1.84
N GLU A 76 -0.39 5.28 -2.60
CA GLU A 76 -0.89 5.01 -3.95
C GLU A 76 0.23 4.86 -5.00
N GLU A 77 1.43 5.37 -4.71
CA GLU A 77 2.55 5.37 -5.63
C GLU A 77 3.39 4.10 -5.48
N ALA A 78 3.69 3.41 -6.58
CA ALA A 78 4.63 2.30 -6.56
C ALA A 78 6.09 2.78 -6.40
N CYS A 79 6.98 1.90 -5.94
CA CYS A 79 8.41 2.19 -5.93
C CYS A 79 8.92 2.53 -7.33
N GLY A 80 9.81 3.52 -7.40
CA GLY A 80 10.41 4.00 -8.62
C GLY A 80 11.45 3.03 -9.21
N TRP A 81 12.00 3.44 -10.34
CA TRP A 81 13.21 2.84 -10.89
C TRP A 81 14.33 3.00 -9.87
N ASP A 82 15.04 1.91 -9.58
CA ASP A 82 16.05 1.79 -8.52
C ASP A 82 15.56 1.66 -7.06
N GLU A 83 14.27 1.62 -6.78
CA GLU A 83 13.79 1.51 -5.39
C GLU A 83 13.12 0.15 -5.11
N TYR A 84 13.20 -0.34 -3.86
CA TYR A 84 12.44 -1.50 -3.39
C TYR A 84 12.21 -1.50 -1.86
N GLY A 85 11.35 -2.41 -1.39
CA GLY A 85 11.05 -2.64 0.02
C GLY A 85 9.98 -1.70 0.59
N GLU A 86 9.85 -1.72 1.91
CA GLU A 86 8.93 -0.84 2.66
C GLU A 86 9.31 0.62 2.48
N ASP A 87 8.31 1.47 2.21
CA ASP A 87 8.49 2.88 1.86
C ASP A 87 9.50 3.13 0.72
N CYS A 88 9.83 2.10 -0.07
CA CYS A 88 10.83 2.18 -1.13
C CYS A 88 12.22 2.64 -0.64
N LYS A 89 12.58 2.29 0.60
CA LYS A 89 13.81 2.76 1.29
C LYS A 89 15.12 2.19 0.77
N PHE A 90 15.11 1.12 -0.01
CA PHE A 90 16.33 0.41 -0.44
C PHE A 90 16.62 0.60 -1.93
N SER A 91 17.91 0.57 -2.31
CA SER A 91 18.38 0.72 -3.70
C SER A 91 18.62 -0.61 -4.41
N CYS A 92 18.01 -0.78 -5.58
CA CYS A 92 18.21 -1.94 -6.44
C CYS A 92 19.63 -2.00 -7.00
N MET A 93 20.22 -0.87 -7.34
CA MET A 93 21.56 -0.72 -7.88
C MET A 93 22.58 -1.17 -6.83
N GLU A 94 22.37 -0.83 -5.56
CA GLU A 94 23.21 -1.30 -4.47
C GLU A 94 23.13 -2.82 -4.30
N LYS A 95 21.92 -3.40 -4.34
CA LYS A 95 21.71 -4.84 -4.11
C LYS A 95 22.08 -5.73 -5.30
N CYS A 96 21.73 -5.29 -6.51
CA CYS A 96 21.75 -6.08 -7.73
C CYS A 96 22.79 -5.60 -8.75
N GLY A 97 23.28 -4.36 -8.63
CA GLY A 97 24.08 -3.71 -9.69
C GLY A 97 23.27 -3.34 -10.93
N ALA A 98 21.94 -3.46 -10.85
CA ALA A 98 20.97 -3.18 -11.89
C ALA A 98 19.60 -2.99 -11.24
N ASP A 99 18.61 -2.60 -12.03
CA ASP A 99 17.24 -2.48 -11.54
C ASP A 99 16.66 -3.84 -11.09
N CYS A 100 15.86 -3.84 -10.01
CA CYS A 100 15.23 -5.07 -9.52
C CYS A 100 14.12 -5.52 -10.48
N GLY A 101 13.94 -6.84 -10.62
CA GLY A 101 12.77 -7.38 -11.32
C GLY A 101 11.47 -7.24 -10.51
N GLU A 102 11.58 -7.12 -9.18
CA GLU A 102 10.45 -6.98 -8.27
C GLU A 102 10.76 -5.95 -7.18
N ARG A 103 9.79 -5.07 -6.91
CA ARG A 103 9.91 -3.94 -5.96
C ARG A 103 9.61 -4.31 -4.50
N MET A 104 8.92 -5.42 -4.24
CA MET A 104 8.60 -5.81 -2.87
C MET A 104 9.85 -6.27 -2.12
N PHE A 105 10.59 -7.22 -2.70
CA PHE A 105 11.76 -7.82 -2.06
C PHE A 105 13.10 -7.41 -2.69
N GLY A 106 13.07 -6.65 -3.79
CA GLY A 106 14.28 -6.28 -4.53
C GLY A 106 14.95 -7.49 -5.16
N THR A 107 14.18 -8.34 -5.83
CA THR A 107 14.67 -9.57 -6.47
C THR A 107 15.48 -9.23 -7.72
N CYS A 108 16.72 -9.69 -7.81
CA CYS A 108 17.61 -9.41 -8.95
C CYS A 108 17.32 -10.35 -10.14
N LEU A 109 17.13 -9.80 -11.34
CA LEU A 109 17.08 -10.59 -12.56
C LEU A 109 18.50 -11.01 -12.96
N GLY A 110 18.80 -12.32 -12.96
CA GLY A 110 20.02 -12.84 -13.60
C GLY A 110 21.01 -13.62 -12.74
N LYS A 111 20.90 -13.62 -11.40
CA LYS A 111 21.81 -14.45 -10.56
C LYS A 111 21.46 -15.95 -10.57
N THR A 112 20.23 -16.31 -10.91
CA THR A 112 19.75 -17.71 -10.84
C THR A 112 20.31 -18.59 -11.97
N ILE A 113 20.57 -18.02 -13.15
CA ILE A 113 20.97 -18.80 -14.34
C ILE A 113 22.42 -19.29 -14.19
N LEU A 114 23.33 -18.45 -13.68
CA LEU A 114 24.75 -18.78 -13.53
C LEU A 114 25.00 -19.92 -12.53
N LEU A 115 24.27 -19.94 -11.41
CA LEU A 115 24.33 -21.03 -10.44
C LEU A 115 23.76 -22.34 -11.01
N CYS A 116 22.67 -22.27 -11.77
CA CYS A 116 22.10 -23.45 -12.42
C CYS A 116 23.07 -24.06 -13.45
N VAL A 117 23.71 -23.23 -14.28
CA VAL A 117 24.69 -23.68 -15.27
C VAL A 117 25.92 -24.28 -14.58
N GLN A 118 26.46 -23.64 -13.54
CA GLN A 118 27.59 -24.20 -12.78
C GLN A 118 27.25 -25.53 -12.12
N LEU A 119 26.09 -25.65 -11.47
CA LEU A 119 25.66 -26.91 -10.84
C LEU A 119 25.42 -28.01 -11.88
N CYS A 120 24.86 -27.69 -13.05
CA CYS A 120 24.72 -28.64 -14.14
C CYS A 120 26.08 -29.11 -14.67
N LEU A 121 27.04 -28.20 -14.89
CA LEU A 121 28.38 -28.56 -15.36
C LEU A 121 29.13 -29.42 -14.33
N ILE A 122 29.03 -29.11 -13.03
CA ILE A 122 29.64 -29.93 -11.97
C ILE A 122 29.03 -31.33 -11.94
N ARG A 123 27.70 -31.44 -12.03
CA ARG A 123 27.03 -32.75 -12.09
C ARG A 123 27.42 -33.54 -13.33
N LEU A 124 27.53 -32.88 -14.49
CA LEU A 124 27.96 -33.52 -15.74
C LEU A 124 29.42 -34.01 -15.63
N ALA A 125 30.30 -33.20 -15.04
CA ALA A 125 31.70 -33.57 -14.83
C ALA A 125 31.87 -34.74 -13.84
N LEU A 126 31.09 -34.76 -12.76
CA LEU A 126 31.08 -35.89 -11.81
C LEU A 126 30.56 -37.17 -12.49
N TRP A 127 29.51 -37.07 -13.30
CA TRP A 127 28.98 -38.19 -14.05
C TRP A 127 29.99 -38.75 -15.07
N LEU A 128 30.69 -37.88 -15.81
CA LEU A 128 31.73 -38.28 -16.75
C LEU A 128 32.94 -38.94 -16.07
N ASN A 129 33.31 -38.50 -14.86
CA ASN A 129 34.39 -39.14 -14.10
C ASN A 129 33.98 -40.53 -13.57
N PHE A 130 32.72 -40.72 -13.18
CA PHE A 130 32.23 -42.03 -12.74
C PHE A 130 32.32 -43.09 -13.85
N GLN A 131 32.06 -42.72 -15.11
CA GLN A 131 32.21 -43.64 -16.25
C GLN A 131 33.65 -44.07 -16.58
N ARG A 132 34.68 -43.39 -16.05
CA ARG A 132 36.08 -43.79 -16.26
C ARG A 132 36.59 -44.86 -15.29
N PHE A 133 35.83 -45.15 -14.23
CA PHE A 133 36.22 -46.09 -13.17
C PHE A 133 35.38 -47.37 -13.12
N CYS A 134 34.49 -47.58 -14.09
CA CYS A 134 33.78 -48.84 -14.34
C CYS A 134 34.20 -49.38 -15.71
#